data_AF-A0A963MK02-F1
#
_entry.id   AF-A0A963MK02-F1
#
_cell.length_a   1.000
_cell.length_b   1.000
_cell.length_c   1.000
_cell.angle_alpha   90.00
_cell.angle_beta   90.00
_cell.angle_gamma   90.00
#
_symmetry.space_group_name_H-M   'P 1'
#
loop_
_entity.id
_entity.type
_entity.pdbx_description
1 polymer ?
#
loop_
_entity_poly.entity_id
_entity_poly.type
_entity_poly.pdbx_seq_one_letter_code
_entity_poly.pdbx_strand_id
1 'polypeptide(L)' 'AILLADRVVMMSNGPRARVGKILEIDLPRPRTRKKLLEHPDYYRLREELLSFLKACDQH' A
#
# COMPACT_ATOMS: atom_id res chain seq x y z
N ALA A 1 -0.37 -7.05 -3.47
CA ALA A 1 -0.78 -5.75 -4.04
C ALA A 1 0.41 -5.00 -4.69
N ILE A 2 1.45 -4.63 -3.94
CA ILE A 2 2.55 -3.76 -4.43
C ILE A 2 3.28 -4.31 -5.68
N LEU A 3 3.41 -5.64 -5.80
CA LEU A 3 4.11 -6.27 -6.94
C LEU A 3 3.55 -5.86 -8.31
N LEU A 4 2.23 -5.67 -8.42
CA LEU A 4 1.54 -5.46 -9.71
C LEU A 4 0.90 -4.09 -9.83
N ALA A 5 0.56 -3.46 -8.71
CA ALA A 5 -0.16 -2.18 -8.70
C ALA A 5 0.79 -1.00 -8.91
N ASP A 6 0.33 0.03 -9.60
CA ASP A 6 0.98 1.36 -9.61
C ASP A 6 0.36 2.29 -8.56
N ARG A 7 -0.84 1.95 -8.07
CA ARG A 7 -1.53 2.67 -7.00
C ARG A 7 -2.33 1.72 -6.13
N VAL A 8 -2.37 1.97 -4.83
CA VAL A 8 -3.22 1.25 -3.88
C VAL A 8 -4.17 2.26 -3.23
N VAL A 9 -5.46 2.09 -3.49
CA VAL A 9 -6.52 2.88 -2.85
C VAL A 9 -6.92 2.15 -1.59
N MET A 10 -6.75 2.81 -0.44
CA MET A 10 -7.13 2.30 0.87
C MET A 10 -8.41 2.98 1.32
N MET A 11 -9.34 2.19 1.85
CA MET A 11 -10.68 2.65 2.23
C MET A 11 -10.93 2.42 3.72
N SER A 12 -11.76 3.27 4.33
CA SER A 12 -12.24 3.08 5.70
C SER A 12 -13.23 1.92 5.79
N ASN A 13 -13.42 1.37 6.99
CA ASN A 13 -14.32 0.25 7.23
C ASN A 13 -15.81 0.64 7.27
N GLY A 14 -16.69 -0.35 7.07
CA GLY A 14 -18.14 -0.24 7.30
C GLY A 14 -18.99 0.19 6.08
N PRO A 15 -20.33 0.19 6.22
CA PRO A 15 -21.29 0.46 5.13
C PRO A 15 -21.25 1.90 4.59
N ARG A 16 -20.53 2.81 5.27
CA ARG A 16 -20.23 4.17 4.81
C ARG A 16 -18.73 4.35 4.55
N ALA A 17 -18.06 3.31 4.07
CA ALA A 17 -16.66 3.37 3.66
C ALA A 17 -16.40 4.59 2.75
N ARG A 18 -15.26 5.23 2.97
CA ARG A 18 -14.76 6.34 2.15
C ARG A 18 -13.34 6.01 1.71
N VAL A 19 -12.88 6.65 0.64
CA VAL A 19 -11.46 6.62 0.28
C VAL A 19 -10.71 7.36 1.38
N GLY A 20 -9.87 6.62 2.11
CA GLY A 20 -9.09 7.18 3.22
C GLY A 20 -7.72 7.67 2.77
N LYS A 21 -7.02 6.89 1.95
CA LYS A 21 -5.71 7.26 1.42
C LYS A 21 -5.43 6.57 0.09
N ILE A 22 -4.73 7.25 -0.80
CA ILE A 22 -4.19 6.67 -2.03
C ILE A 22 -2.68 6.62 -1.88
N LEU A 23 -2.09 5.43 -2.04
CA LEU A 23 -0.64 5.24 -2.07
C LEU A 23 -0.19 5.06 -3.51
N GLU A 24 0.67 5.94 -3.98
CA GLU A 24 1.34 5.79 -5.28
C GLU A 24 2.57 4.88 -5.13
N ILE A 25 2.74 3.96 -6.09
CA ILE A 25 3.85 3.01 -6.12
C ILE A 25 4.74 3.40 -7.30
N ASP A 26 5.71 4.25 -7.02
CA ASP A 26 6.73 4.66 -7.99
C ASP A 26 7.92 3.69 -8.02
N LEU A 27 7.62 2.41 -8.28
CA LEU A 27 8.64 1.38 -8.42
C LEU A 27 8.85 1.06 -9.92
N PRO A 28 10.09 1.00 -10.43
CA PRO A 28 10.33 0.74 -11.85
C PRO A 28 9.85 -0.66 -12.28
N ARG A 29 9.30 -0.76 -13.50
CA ARG A 29 8.88 -2.01 -14.14
C ARG A 29 9.99 -2.54 -15.07
N PRO A 30 10.16 -3.87 -15.24
CA PRO A 30 9.39 -4.97 -14.66
C PRO A 30 9.80 -5.31 -13.22
N ARG A 31 8.79 -5.53 -12.36
CA ARG A 31 8.97 -5.85 -10.93
C ARG A 31 8.99 -7.36 -10.73
N THR A 32 9.99 -7.87 -10.01
CA THR A 32 9.99 -9.24 -9.50
C THR A 32 10.00 -9.20 -7.98
N ARG A 33 9.50 -10.26 -7.33
CA ARG A 33 9.43 -10.34 -5.86
C ARG A 33 10.80 -10.11 -5.20
N LYS A 34 11.87 -10.60 -5.81
CA LYS A 34 13.25 -10.37 -5.35
C LYS A 34 13.65 -8.89 -5.42
N LYS A 35 13.54 -8.27 -6.61
CA LYS A 35 13.88 -6.85 -6.81
C LYS A 35 13.08 -5.92 -5.91
N LEU A 36 11.83 -6.29 -5.63
CA LEU A 36 10.94 -5.51 -4.79
C LEU A 36 11.39 -5.54 -3.31
N LEU A 37 11.80 -6.71 -2.80
CA LEU A 37 12.33 -6.84 -1.44
C LEU A 37 13.67 -6.13 -1.23
N GLU A 38 14.45 -5.98 -2.30
CA GLU A 38 15.73 -5.27 -2.32
C GLU A 38 15.58 -3.74 -2.50
N HIS A 39 14.40 -3.27 -2.94
CA HIS A 39 14.16 -1.85 -3.18
C HIS A 39 14.03 -1.08 -1.86
N PRO A 40 14.72 0.05 -1.69
CA PRO A 40 14.71 0.81 -0.42
C PRO A 40 13.29 1.24 -0.01
N ASP A 41 12.47 1.67 -0.99
CA ASP A 41 11.11 2.15 -0.70
C ASP A 41 10.10 1.05 -0.37
N TYR A 42 10.42 -0.23 -0.58
CA TYR A 42 9.43 -1.29 -0.38
C TYR A 42 8.96 -1.38 1.07
N TYR A 43 9.87 -1.31 2.02
CA TYR A 43 9.52 -1.40 3.44
C TYR A 43 8.72 -0.19 3.89
N ARG A 44 9.03 1.00 3.38
CA ARG A 44 8.25 2.23 3.62
C ARG A 44 6.83 2.09 3.09
N LEU A 45 6.66 1.69 1.83
CA LEU A 45 5.35 1.48 1.22
C LEU A 45 4.54 0.44 2.00
N ARG A 46 5.19 -0.65 2.43
CA ARG A 46 4.56 -1.69 3.25
C ARG A 46 4.13 -1.16 4.62
N GLU A 47 4.98 -0.38 5.27
CA GLU A 47 4.67 0.22 6.57
C GLU A 47 3.49 1.18 6.47
N GLU A 48 3.43 2.02 5.44
CA GLU A 48 2.28 2.92 5.24
C GLU A 48 0.96 2.17 5.06
N LEU A 49 0.96 1.07 4.30
CA LEU A 49 -0.22 0.21 4.16
C LEU A 49 -0.63 -0.39 5.50
N LEU A 50 0.32 -0.95 6.25
CA LEU A 50 0.05 -1.58 7.54
C LEU A 50 -0.43 -0.56 8.58
N SER A 51 0.16 0.62 8.60
CA SER A 51 -0.20 1.71 9.49
C SER A 51 -1.64 2.18 9.23
N PHE A 52 -2.03 2.34 7.96
CA PHE A 52 -3.39 2.67 7.59
C PHE A 52 -4.38 1.58 8.02
N LEU A 53 -4.08 0.31 7.73
CA LEU A 53 -4.95 -0.81 8.10
C LEU A 53 -5.14 -0.88 9.62
N LYS A 54 -4.07 -0.71 10.41
CA LYS A 54 -4.17 -0.65 11.88
C LYS A 54 -5.02 0.53 12.36
N ALA A 55 -4.86 1.72 11.77
CA ALA A 55 -5.65 2.89 12.13
C ALA A 55 -7.14 2.70 11.84
N CYS A 56 -7.48 2.02 10.74
CA CYS A 56 -8.86 1.69 10.39
C CYS A 56 -9.46 0.53 11.20
N ASP A 57 -8.65 -0.38 11.73
CA ASP A 57 -9.11 -1.47 12.59
C ASP A 57 -9.54 -0.99 13.98
N GLN A 58 -8.94 0.12 14.46
CA GLN A 58 -9.26 0.72 15.76
C GLN A 58 -10.49 1.65 15.74
N HIS A 59 -11.22 1.75 14.62
CA HIS A 59 -12.40 2.61 14.43
C HIS A 59 -13.56 1.83 13.80
#